data_AF-A0A2J0MBL9-F1
#
_entry.id   AF-A0A2J0MBL9-F1
#
_cell.length_a   1.000
_cell.length_b   1.000
_cell.length_c   1.000
_cell.angle_alpha   90.00
_cell.angle_beta   90.00
_cell.angle_gamma   90.00
#
_symmetry.space_group_name_H-M   'P 1'
#
loop_
_entity.id
_entity.type
_entity.pdbx_description
1 polymer ?
#
loop_
_entity_poly.entity_id
_entity_poly.type
_entity_poly.pdbx_seq_one_letter_code
_entity_poly.pdbx_strand_id
1 'polypeptide(L)'
;MGVYKSENFGKSWKKIFESYAYTKDAVEAISDVSSEPDNDLGVSSIKNITGFVGPEPVLYIVSTQGIFVTKDYGKSFDRLPMAGLNVSELKFVAVAPLSRKVFAVLTSGIFVFGKDIWSPLVTAHDCRQVVLSGANLILITSRQIIEQKFLDQQSEKGQVVSSIKNLLSSFNDEPTVSEVQKMAIAYAEVGNEKIKEWRKKAGIKAIMPTFSFGYGSNVYGSSKGEFAVGPNDWDFKVSWDLADLVYNNAQTSIDVRSKLMVQLRNDILSEVTRLYFERRKLQIELLSIVDIPSKDKLEKELKLMELTALLDRLTGGSYSRVLKSTN
;
A
#
# COMPACT_ATOMS: atom_id res chain seq x y z
N MET A 1 -31.55 -39.88 9.98
CA MET A 1 -30.24 -39.53 10.60
C MET A 1 -30.26 -38.04 10.95
N GLY A 2 -29.35 -37.52 11.76
CA GLY A 2 -29.39 -36.10 12.15
C GLY A 2 -28.06 -35.57 12.68
N VAL A 3 -27.93 -34.24 12.73
CA VAL A 3 -26.77 -33.57 13.33
C VAL A 3 -27.10 -33.20 14.77
N TYR A 4 -26.16 -33.49 15.66
CA TYR A 4 -26.24 -33.18 17.09
C TYR A 4 -25.14 -32.18 17.45
N LYS A 5 -25.50 -31.22 18.31
CA LYS A 5 -24.61 -30.22 18.89
C LYS A 5 -24.35 -30.56 20.35
N SER A 6 -23.11 -30.43 20.78
CA SER A 6 -22.75 -30.46 22.20
C SER A 6 -22.20 -29.10 22.62
N GLU A 7 -22.66 -28.58 23.76
CA GLU A 7 -22.17 -27.33 24.34
C GLU A 7 -21.15 -27.57 25.47
N ASN A 8 -20.94 -28.83 25.83
CA ASN A 8 -20.11 -29.24 26.97
C ASN A 8 -19.11 -30.36 26.59
N PHE A 9 -18.51 -30.22 25.40
CA PHE A 9 -17.47 -31.12 24.90
C PHE A 9 -17.86 -32.61 24.90
N GLY A 10 -19.12 -32.90 24.56
CA GLY A 10 -19.62 -34.26 24.36
C GLY A 10 -20.33 -34.89 25.56
N LYS A 11 -20.49 -34.18 26.68
CA LYS A 11 -21.22 -34.70 27.86
C LYS A 11 -22.74 -34.74 27.66
N SER A 12 -23.29 -33.83 26.85
CA SER A 12 -24.69 -33.84 26.43
C SER A 12 -24.81 -33.42 24.99
N TRP A 13 -25.82 -33.97 24.31
CA TRP A 13 -26.06 -33.76 22.88
C TRP A 13 -27.49 -33.27 22.67
N LYS A 14 -27.64 -32.18 21.94
CA LYS A 14 -28.93 -31.66 21.48
C LYS A 14 -29.01 -31.80 19.97
N LYS A 15 -30.07 -32.42 19.47
CA LYS A 15 -30.31 -32.53 18.03
C LYS A 15 -30.59 -31.13 17.46
N ILE A 16 -29.88 -30.76 16.40
CA ILE A 16 -30.05 -29.46 15.73
C ILE A 16 -30.56 -29.61 14.30
N PHE A 17 -30.29 -30.72 13.63
CA PHE A 17 -30.73 -30.96 12.26
C PHE A 17 -31.27 -32.37 12.10
N GLU A 18 -32.32 -32.52 11.31
CA GLU A 18 -32.88 -33.81 10.96
C GLU A 18 -33.01 -33.96 9.46
N SER A 19 -32.40 -35.01 8.93
CA SER A 19 -32.48 -35.34 7.52
C SER A 19 -33.73 -36.18 7.25
N TYR A 20 -34.91 -35.56 7.27
CA TYR A 20 -36.12 -36.21 6.79
C TYR A 20 -36.15 -36.20 5.25
N ALA A 21 -36.70 -37.26 4.66
CA ALA A 21 -37.18 -37.20 3.27
C ALA A 21 -38.13 -36.02 3.16
N TYR A 22 -37.87 -35.13 2.20
CA TYR A 22 -38.66 -33.93 1.97
C TYR A 22 -40.01 -34.34 1.35
N THR A 23 -40.93 -34.86 2.15
CA THR A 23 -42.32 -35.14 1.77
C THR A 23 -43.22 -34.81 2.94
N LYS A 24 -43.53 -33.52 3.12
CA LYS A 24 -44.75 -33.13 3.85
C LYS A 24 -45.53 -31.99 3.22
N ASP A 25 -44.90 -31.17 2.37
CA ASP A 25 -45.61 -30.05 1.71
C ASP A 25 -46.12 -30.35 0.29
N ALA A 26 -46.01 -31.60 -0.20
CA ALA A 26 -46.45 -31.97 -1.56
C ALA A 26 -47.57 -33.02 -1.61
N VAL A 27 -48.09 -33.50 -0.47
CA VAL A 27 -49.09 -34.60 -0.43
C VAL A 27 -50.51 -34.11 -0.08
N GLU A 28 -50.71 -32.82 0.23
CA GLU A 28 -52.08 -32.28 0.41
C GLU A 28 -52.81 -31.93 -0.90
N ALA A 29 -52.25 -32.28 -2.07
CA ALA A 29 -52.87 -31.95 -3.37
C ALA A 29 -53.27 -33.15 -4.25
N ILE A 30 -53.11 -34.40 -3.80
CA ILE A 30 -53.59 -35.57 -4.54
C ILE A 30 -54.17 -36.59 -3.56
N SER A 31 -55.42 -36.39 -3.17
CA SER A 31 -56.28 -37.48 -2.75
C SER A 31 -56.65 -38.32 -3.98
N ASP A 32 -56.62 -39.64 -3.81
CA ASP A 32 -57.10 -40.68 -4.73
C ASP A 32 -56.10 -41.20 -5.79
N VAL A 33 -55.06 -41.91 -5.35
CA VAL A 33 -54.74 -43.24 -5.91
C VAL A 33 -54.12 -44.09 -4.80
N SER A 34 -54.74 -45.22 -4.49
CA SER A 34 -54.17 -46.29 -3.68
C SER A 34 -53.02 -46.96 -4.45
N SER A 35 -51.78 -46.56 -4.14
CA SER A 35 -50.60 -47.38 -4.41
C SER A 35 -49.91 -47.60 -3.07
N GLU A 36 -49.63 -48.86 -2.75
CA GLU A 36 -48.86 -49.27 -1.58
C GLU A 36 -47.61 -48.38 -1.44
N PRO A 37 -47.26 -47.91 -0.23
CA PRO A 37 -46.07 -47.13 -0.05
C PRO A 37 -44.86 -48.02 -0.33
N ASP A 38 -44.24 -47.86 -1.49
CA ASP A 38 -42.92 -48.40 -1.79
C ASP A 38 -41.99 -48.00 -0.65
N ASN A 39 -41.62 -49.00 0.15
CA ASN A 39 -40.88 -48.87 1.39
C ASN A 39 -39.37 -48.66 1.14
N ASP A 40 -39.03 -47.84 0.14
CA ASP A 40 -37.65 -47.40 -0.10
C ASP A 40 -37.54 -45.91 0.24
N LEU A 41 -37.85 -45.61 1.51
CA LEU A 41 -37.55 -44.33 2.15
C LEU A 41 -36.02 -44.17 2.19
N GLY A 42 -35.46 -43.66 1.09
CA GLY A 42 -34.03 -43.42 0.92
C GLY A 42 -33.46 -42.69 2.13
N VAL A 43 -32.69 -43.43 2.93
CA VAL A 43 -32.10 -42.91 4.18
C VAL A 43 -31.20 -41.75 3.82
N SER A 44 -31.58 -40.53 4.22
CA SER A 44 -30.73 -39.37 3.99
C SER A 44 -29.50 -39.45 4.91
N SER A 45 -28.35 -39.72 4.31
CA SER A 45 -27.06 -39.76 5.02
C SER A 45 -26.36 -38.40 4.94
N ILE A 46 -25.79 -38.00 6.07
CA ILE A 46 -24.96 -36.81 6.18
C ILE A 46 -23.56 -37.21 5.71
N LYS A 47 -23.08 -36.58 4.64
CA LYS A 47 -21.76 -36.86 4.03
C LYS A 47 -20.66 -36.03 4.65
N ASN A 48 -20.94 -34.77 4.97
CA ASN A 48 -19.95 -33.85 5.51
C ASN A 48 -20.60 -32.73 6.33
N ILE A 49 -19.87 -32.24 7.31
CA ILE A 49 -20.21 -31.04 8.09
C ILE A 49 -18.98 -30.17 8.10
N THR A 50 -19.11 -28.94 7.63
CA THR A 50 -18.02 -27.95 7.62
C THR A 50 -18.54 -26.63 8.15
N GLY A 51 -17.72 -25.89 8.88
CA GLY A 51 -18.14 -24.63 9.45
C GLY A 51 -16.96 -23.75 9.79
N PHE A 52 -17.23 -22.46 9.88
CA PHE A 52 -16.24 -21.47 10.29
C PHE A 52 -16.75 -20.72 11.52
N VAL A 53 -15.85 -20.54 12.48
CA VAL A 53 -16.09 -19.77 13.69
C VAL A 53 -15.46 -18.40 13.49
N GLY A 54 -16.31 -17.39 13.27
CA GLY A 54 -15.91 -16.00 13.10
C GLY A 54 -16.98 -15.06 13.68
N PRO A 55 -16.93 -13.75 13.36
CA PRO A 55 -17.94 -12.79 13.83
C PRO A 55 -19.36 -13.16 13.36
N GLU A 56 -19.47 -13.84 12.22
CA GLU A 56 -20.70 -14.46 11.74
C GLU A 56 -20.46 -15.96 11.58
N PRO A 57 -20.86 -16.79 12.55
CA PRO A 57 -20.65 -18.23 12.51
C PRO A 57 -21.56 -18.86 11.47
N VAL A 58 -20.99 -19.68 10.60
CA VAL A 58 -21.76 -20.37 9.56
C VAL A 58 -21.39 -21.84 9.55
N LEU A 59 -22.41 -22.71 9.50
CA LEU A 59 -22.27 -24.15 9.40
C LEU A 59 -22.96 -24.64 8.13
N TYR A 60 -22.25 -25.46 7.36
CA TYR A 60 -22.72 -26.11 6.16
C TYR A 60 -22.83 -27.62 6.42
N ILE A 61 -23.98 -28.19 6.08
CA ILE A 61 -24.25 -29.62 6.19
C ILE A 61 -24.49 -30.14 4.78
N VAL A 62 -23.72 -31.16 4.42
CA VAL A 62 -23.84 -31.86 3.14
C VAL A 62 -24.55 -33.18 3.38
N SER A 63 -25.66 -33.39 2.68
CA SER A 63 -26.44 -34.62 2.72
C SER A 63 -26.63 -35.19 1.31
N THR A 64 -27.21 -36.38 1.22
CA THR A 64 -27.68 -36.96 -0.06
C THR A 64 -28.78 -36.14 -0.74
N GLN A 65 -29.42 -35.20 -0.05
CA GLN A 65 -30.47 -34.34 -0.59
C GLN A 65 -29.94 -32.95 -1.03
N GLY A 66 -28.72 -32.59 -0.64
CA GLY A 66 -28.11 -31.31 -0.98
C GLY A 66 -27.34 -30.68 0.17
N ILE A 67 -27.06 -29.37 0.01
CA ILE A 67 -26.28 -28.56 0.94
C ILE A 67 -27.22 -27.65 1.74
N PHE A 68 -27.15 -27.74 3.06
CA PHE A 68 -27.90 -26.92 4.01
C PHE A 68 -26.95 -25.98 4.75
N VAL A 69 -27.41 -24.77 5.06
CA VAL A 69 -26.63 -23.73 5.72
C VAL A 69 -27.40 -23.19 6.90
N THR A 70 -26.70 -22.99 8.03
CA THR A 70 -27.23 -22.26 9.18
C THR A 70 -26.27 -21.15 9.58
N LYS A 71 -26.82 -19.99 9.89
CA LYS A 71 -26.10 -18.81 10.39
C LYS A 71 -26.41 -18.50 11.86
N ASP A 72 -27.31 -19.26 12.47
CA ASP A 72 -27.89 -18.98 13.79
C ASP A 72 -27.60 -20.12 14.79
N TYR A 73 -26.46 -20.78 14.63
CA TYR A 73 -26.01 -21.93 15.43
C TYR A 73 -26.94 -23.15 15.36
N GLY A 74 -27.62 -23.34 14.23
CA GLY A 74 -28.48 -24.51 13.97
C GLY A 74 -29.88 -24.35 14.52
N LYS A 75 -30.43 -23.13 14.59
CA LYS A 75 -31.86 -22.92 14.87
C LYS A 75 -32.68 -22.97 13.59
N SER A 76 -32.18 -22.42 12.49
CA SER A 76 -32.78 -22.48 11.17
C SER A 76 -31.78 -22.97 10.12
N PHE A 77 -32.29 -23.65 9.09
CA PHE A 77 -31.50 -24.21 8.00
C PHE A 77 -32.09 -23.80 6.66
N ASP A 78 -31.29 -23.13 5.85
CA ASP A 78 -31.62 -22.79 4.47
C ASP A 78 -30.94 -23.78 3.53
N ARG A 79 -31.64 -24.19 2.47
CA ARG A 79 -31.06 -25.05 1.42
C ARG A 79 -30.44 -24.18 0.33
N LEU A 80 -29.19 -24.47 -0.04
CA LEU A 80 -28.56 -23.78 -1.17
C LEU A 80 -29.15 -24.24 -2.51
N PRO A 81 -29.24 -23.36 -3.52
CA PRO A 81 -29.58 -23.74 -4.88
C PRO A 81 -28.66 -24.84 -5.39
N MET A 82 -29.22 -25.92 -5.95
CA MET A 82 -28.45 -27.07 -6.48
C MET A 82 -28.25 -27.02 -7.99
N ALA A 83 -28.64 -25.92 -8.65
CA ALA A 83 -28.51 -25.75 -10.08
C ALA A 83 -27.04 -25.83 -10.52
N GLY A 84 -26.72 -26.78 -11.40
CA GLY A 84 -25.36 -27.03 -11.89
C GLY A 84 -24.58 -28.09 -11.09
N LEU A 85 -25.18 -28.72 -10.07
CA LEU A 85 -24.54 -29.82 -9.31
C LEU A 85 -25.27 -31.15 -9.48
N ASN A 86 -24.49 -32.23 -9.54
CA ASN A 86 -24.98 -33.58 -9.34
C ASN A 86 -24.88 -33.98 -7.86
N VAL A 87 -26.01 -33.98 -7.14
CA VAL A 87 -26.08 -34.26 -5.69
C VAL A 87 -25.60 -35.67 -5.33
N SER A 88 -25.75 -36.63 -6.26
CA SER A 88 -25.30 -38.01 -6.05
C SER A 88 -23.77 -38.09 -5.86
N GLU A 89 -23.02 -37.29 -6.64
CA GLU A 89 -21.56 -37.24 -6.63
C GLU A 89 -20.97 -36.31 -5.58
N LEU A 90 -21.80 -35.48 -4.93
CA LEU A 90 -21.36 -34.51 -3.93
C LEU A 90 -20.72 -35.25 -2.74
N LYS A 91 -19.48 -34.91 -2.39
CA LYS A 91 -18.76 -35.53 -1.26
C LYS A 91 -18.69 -34.60 -0.06
N PHE A 92 -18.16 -33.39 -0.24
CA PHE A 92 -18.01 -32.41 0.84
C PHE A 92 -17.99 -30.99 0.29
N VAL A 93 -18.12 -30.03 1.19
CA VAL A 93 -18.06 -28.60 0.91
C VAL A 93 -16.83 -28.03 1.61
N ALA A 94 -16.17 -27.09 0.96
CA ALA A 94 -15.10 -26.29 1.54
C ALA A 94 -15.45 -24.82 1.43
N VAL A 95 -15.08 -24.04 2.43
CA VAL A 95 -15.39 -22.61 2.48
C VAL A 95 -14.12 -21.86 2.74
N ALA A 96 -13.79 -20.93 1.86
CA ALA A 96 -12.65 -20.05 2.06
C ALA A 96 -12.97 -19.03 3.17
N PRO A 97 -12.23 -19.00 4.30
CA PRO A 97 -12.58 -18.17 5.45
C PRO A 97 -12.61 -16.66 5.15
N LEU A 98 -11.72 -16.21 4.27
CA LEU A 98 -11.55 -14.79 3.93
C LEU A 98 -12.55 -14.32 2.87
N SER A 99 -12.68 -15.05 1.76
CA SER A 99 -13.56 -14.67 0.65
C SER A 99 -15.01 -15.11 0.83
N ARG A 100 -15.28 -15.98 1.81
CA ARG A 100 -16.59 -16.64 2.02
C ARG A 100 -17.12 -17.37 0.79
N LYS A 101 -16.26 -17.66 -0.20
CA LYS A 101 -16.63 -18.49 -1.34
C LYS A 101 -16.82 -19.92 -0.90
N VAL A 102 -17.92 -20.51 -1.38
CA VAL A 102 -18.28 -21.89 -1.11
C VAL A 102 -17.90 -22.73 -2.31
N PHE A 103 -17.15 -23.80 -2.04
CA PHE A 103 -16.71 -24.77 -3.02
C PHE A 103 -17.38 -26.11 -2.73
N ALA A 104 -18.03 -26.68 -3.73
CA ALA A 104 -18.56 -28.04 -3.67
C ALA A 104 -17.57 -28.98 -4.34
N VAL A 105 -17.21 -30.06 -3.65
CA VAL A 105 -16.32 -31.08 -4.20
C VAL A 105 -17.14 -32.31 -4.53
N LEU A 106 -17.18 -32.60 -5.82
CA LEU A 106 -17.84 -33.76 -6.44
C LEU A 106 -16.78 -34.78 -6.83
N THR A 107 -17.19 -36.01 -7.07
CA THR A 107 -16.31 -37.03 -7.66
C THR A 107 -15.70 -36.58 -9.00
N SER A 108 -16.45 -35.77 -9.76
CA SER A 108 -16.08 -35.22 -11.08
C SER A 108 -15.34 -33.86 -11.05
N GLY A 109 -15.10 -33.28 -9.87
CA GLY A 109 -14.30 -32.06 -9.76
C GLY A 109 -14.78 -31.09 -8.69
N ILE A 110 -14.32 -29.85 -8.79
CA ILE A 110 -14.65 -28.76 -7.87
C ILE A 110 -15.54 -27.76 -8.59
N PHE A 111 -16.60 -27.35 -7.90
CA PHE A 111 -17.54 -26.34 -8.32
C PHE A 111 -17.54 -25.18 -7.35
N VAL A 112 -17.70 -23.96 -7.86
CA VAL A 112 -17.80 -22.73 -7.07
C VAL A 112 -19.24 -22.24 -7.07
N PHE A 113 -19.74 -21.87 -5.90
CA PHE A 113 -21.03 -21.21 -5.77
C PHE A 113 -20.93 -19.74 -6.15
N GLY A 114 -21.70 -19.33 -7.16
CA GLY A 114 -21.80 -17.94 -7.63
C GLY A 114 -23.17 -17.33 -7.33
N LYS A 115 -23.69 -16.52 -8.27
CA LYS A 115 -25.04 -15.91 -8.24
C LYS A 115 -26.12 -16.99 -8.36
N ASP A 116 -26.30 -17.79 -7.32
CA ASP A 116 -27.28 -18.88 -7.19
C ASP A 116 -27.09 -20.07 -8.16
N ILE A 117 -25.93 -20.14 -8.81
CA ILE A 117 -25.57 -21.20 -9.75
C ILE A 117 -24.18 -21.72 -9.41
N TRP A 118 -24.00 -23.03 -9.54
CA TRP A 118 -22.69 -23.68 -9.41
C TRP A 118 -22.00 -23.77 -10.76
N SER A 119 -20.76 -23.29 -10.83
CA SER A 119 -19.92 -23.39 -12.02
C SER A 119 -18.70 -24.27 -11.76
N PRO A 120 -18.27 -25.08 -12.76
CA PRO A 120 -17.06 -25.89 -12.61
C PRO A 120 -15.82 -24.99 -12.55
N LEU A 121 -14.98 -25.21 -11.55
CA LEU A 121 -13.68 -24.55 -11.42
C LEU A 121 -12.55 -25.45 -11.90
N VAL A 122 -12.57 -26.72 -11.49
CA VAL A 122 -11.58 -27.73 -11.88
C VAL A 122 -12.32 -29.03 -12.15
N THR A 123 -12.14 -29.60 -13.33
CA THR A 123 -12.64 -30.94 -13.66
C THR A 123 -11.57 -31.97 -13.30
N ALA A 124 -11.96 -32.98 -12.54
CA ALA A 124 -11.05 -34.02 -12.07
C ALA A 124 -11.80 -35.32 -11.79
N HIS A 125 -11.12 -36.45 -11.82
CA HIS A 125 -11.75 -37.74 -11.54
C HIS A 125 -11.32 -38.27 -10.17
N ASP A 126 -12.29 -38.83 -9.44
CA ASP A 126 -12.09 -39.44 -8.13
C ASP A 126 -11.45 -38.50 -7.10
N CYS A 127 -12.10 -37.35 -6.89
CA CYS A 127 -11.73 -36.40 -5.85
C CYS A 127 -11.93 -37.02 -4.46
N ARG A 128 -10.88 -37.01 -3.62
CA ARG A 128 -10.91 -37.61 -2.27
C ARG A 128 -10.94 -36.57 -1.16
N GLN A 129 -10.14 -35.53 -1.30
CA GLN A 129 -10.00 -34.49 -0.28
C GLN A 129 -9.67 -33.15 -0.92
N VAL A 130 -10.10 -32.07 -0.27
CA VAL A 130 -9.67 -30.71 -0.59
C VAL A 130 -9.09 -30.07 0.64
N VAL A 131 -8.02 -29.30 0.44
CA VAL A 131 -7.40 -28.49 1.47
C VAL A 131 -7.32 -27.05 0.97
N LEU A 132 -7.73 -26.12 1.82
CA LEU A 132 -7.59 -24.69 1.55
C LEU A 132 -6.34 -24.19 2.26
N SER A 133 -5.42 -23.59 1.50
CA SER A 133 -4.21 -22.95 2.01
C SER A 133 -4.19 -21.50 1.49
N GLY A 134 -4.74 -20.58 2.29
CA GLY A 134 -4.87 -19.17 1.90
C GLY A 134 -5.74 -18.99 0.63
N ALA A 135 -5.11 -18.54 -0.46
CA ALA A 135 -5.74 -18.33 -1.77
C ALA A 135 -5.61 -19.55 -2.72
N ASN A 136 -5.01 -20.63 -2.24
CA ASN A 136 -4.79 -21.84 -3.02
C ASN A 136 -5.73 -22.93 -2.53
N LEU A 137 -6.32 -23.63 -3.50
CA LEU A 137 -7.16 -24.79 -3.27
C LEU A 137 -6.40 -26.01 -3.79
N ILE A 138 -6.06 -26.91 -2.89
CA ILE A 138 -5.33 -28.14 -3.19
C ILE A 138 -6.33 -29.28 -3.22
N LEU A 139 -6.52 -29.87 -4.39
CA LEU A 139 -7.35 -31.04 -4.61
C LEU A 139 -6.50 -32.30 -4.65
N ILE A 140 -6.88 -33.28 -3.85
CA ILE A 140 -6.25 -34.60 -3.82
C ILE A 140 -7.17 -35.58 -4.53
N THR A 141 -6.73 -36.11 -5.66
CA THR A 141 -7.39 -37.20 -6.40
C THR A 141 -6.64 -38.51 -6.17
N SER A 142 -7.17 -39.64 -6.65
CA SER A 142 -6.43 -40.91 -6.60
C SER A 142 -5.18 -40.97 -7.47
N ARG A 143 -5.05 -40.08 -8.46
CA ARG A 143 -3.94 -40.10 -9.44
C ARG A 143 -2.98 -38.93 -9.29
N GLN A 144 -3.48 -37.75 -8.91
CA GLN A 144 -2.73 -36.51 -8.88
C GLN A 144 -3.18 -35.56 -7.77
N ILE A 145 -2.28 -34.66 -7.39
CA ILE A 145 -2.56 -33.51 -6.55
C ILE A 145 -2.62 -32.28 -7.46
N ILE A 146 -3.74 -31.57 -7.46
CA ILE A 146 -3.97 -30.39 -8.30
C ILE A 146 -4.00 -29.17 -7.39
N GLU A 147 -3.11 -28.21 -7.64
CA GLU A 147 -3.14 -26.91 -6.97
C GLU A 147 -3.80 -25.89 -7.89
N GLN A 148 -4.94 -25.35 -7.45
CA GLN A 148 -5.66 -24.29 -8.15
C GLN A 148 -5.64 -23.00 -7.33
N LYS A 149 -5.08 -21.94 -7.92
CA LYS A 149 -5.22 -20.60 -7.36
C LYS A 149 -6.59 -20.06 -7.70
N PHE A 150 -7.35 -19.61 -6.70
CA PHE A 150 -8.58 -18.86 -6.93
C PHE A 150 -8.32 -17.41 -6.52
N LEU A 151 -7.90 -16.60 -7.49
CA LEU A 151 -7.72 -15.17 -7.26
C LEU A 151 -9.09 -14.51 -7.14
N ASP A 152 -9.33 -13.87 -6.01
CA ASP A 152 -10.57 -13.19 -5.75
C ASP A 152 -10.52 -11.76 -6.28
N GLN A 153 -10.87 -11.59 -7.56
CA GLN A 153 -10.78 -10.29 -8.25
C GLN A 153 -11.58 -9.16 -7.58
N GLN A 154 -12.55 -9.47 -6.69
CA GLN A 154 -13.30 -8.47 -5.94
C GLN A 154 -12.81 -8.25 -4.50
N SER A 155 -12.24 -9.27 -3.84
CA SER A 155 -11.67 -9.11 -2.50
C SER A 155 -10.30 -8.43 -2.54
N GLU A 156 -9.53 -8.58 -3.62
CA GLU A 156 -8.23 -7.90 -3.76
C GLU A 156 -8.38 -6.38 -3.81
N LYS A 157 -9.38 -5.82 -4.51
CA LYS A 157 -9.51 -4.35 -4.57
C LYS A 157 -9.92 -3.73 -3.23
N GLY A 158 -10.80 -4.37 -2.47
CA GLY A 158 -11.23 -3.86 -1.16
C GLY A 158 -10.17 -4.03 -0.08
N GLN A 159 -9.53 -5.21 -0.04
CA GLN A 159 -8.59 -5.59 1.00
C GLN A 159 -7.18 -5.03 0.75
N VAL A 160 -6.74 -4.92 -0.51
CA VAL A 160 -5.48 -4.24 -0.85
C VAL A 160 -5.62 -2.73 -0.62
N VAL A 161 -6.76 -2.11 -0.94
CA VAL A 161 -6.96 -0.68 -0.66
C VAL A 161 -7.05 -0.41 0.84
N SER A 162 -7.72 -1.26 1.64
CA SER A 162 -7.72 -1.11 3.10
C SER A 162 -6.34 -1.36 3.71
N SER A 163 -5.61 -2.36 3.23
CA SER A 163 -4.25 -2.65 3.69
C SER A 163 -3.29 -1.53 3.31
N ILE A 164 -3.33 -1.02 2.07
CA ILE A 164 -2.52 0.15 1.67
C ILE A 164 -2.90 1.37 2.50
N LYS A 165 -4.19 1.62 2.75
CA LYS A 165 -4.62 2.77 3.55
C LYS A 165 -4.14 2.66 5.01
N ASN A 166 -4.19 1.47 5.59
CA ASN A 166 -3.66 1.21 6.93
C ASN A 166 -2.12 1.33 6.96
N LEU A 167 -1.43 0.84 5.93
CA LEU A 167 0.03 0.94 5.80
C LEU A 167 0.47 2.39 5.53
N LEU A 168 -0.32 3.18 4.80
CA LEU A 168 -0.09 4.61 4.63
C LEU A 168 -0.36 5.38 5.93
N SER A 169 -1.35 4.96 6.72
CA SER A 169 -1.66 5.62 8.00
C SER A 169 -0.55 5.47 9.03
N SER A 170 0.23 4.37 9.01
CA SER A 170 1.42 4.22 9.86
C SER A 170 2.58 5.15 9.50
N PHE A 171 2.46 5.92 8.41
CA PHE A 171 3.47 6.87 7.98
C PHE A 171 3.05 8.35 8.09
N ASN A 172 1.90 8.63 8.70
CA ASN A 172 1.40 9.99 8.86
C ASN A 172 2.29 10.87 9.75
N ASP A 173 3.05 10.24 10.65
CA ASP A 173 3.94 10.94 11.59
C ASP A 173 5.29 11.35 10.96
N GLU A 174 5.55 10.92 9.73
CA GLU A 174 6.77 11.24 9.00
C GLU A 174 6.57 12.41 8.02
N PRO A 175 7.61 13.26 7.83
CA PRO A 175 7.52 14.36 6.88
C PRO A 175 7.35 13.85 5.45
N THR A 176 6.55 14.59 4.69
CA THR A 176 6.30 14.35 3.27
C THR A 176 7.54 14.68 2.44
N VAL A 177 7.67 14.09 1.24
CA VAL A 177 8.80 14.37 0.34
C VAL A 177 8.98 15.87 0.06
N SER A 178 7.89 16.63 -0.03
CA SER A 178 7.93 18.08 -0.25
C SER A 178 8.57 18.81 0.93
N GLU A 179 8.27 18.40 2.16
CA GLU A 179 8.88 18.97 3.36
C GLU A 179 10.37 18.64 3.45
N VAL A 180 10.75 17.40 3.12
CA VAL A 180 12.17 16.99 3.08
C VAL A 180 12.94 17.78 2.02
N GLN A 181 12.35 17.97 0.84
CA GLN A 181 12.94 18.80 -0.21
C GLN A 181 13.11 20.27 0.24
N LYS A 182 12.14 20.84 0.96
CA LYS A 182 12.28 22.19 1.55
C LYS A 182 13.41 22.25 2.57
N MET A 183 13.54 21.25 3.43
CA MET A 183 14.65 21.16 4.39
C MET A 183 16.01 21.12 3.68
N ALA A 184 16.11 20.35 2.60
CA ALA A 184 17.34 20.26 1.82
C ALA A 184 17.67 21.56 1.06
N ILE A 185 16.66 22.22 0.46
CA ILE A 185 16.84 23.53 -0.19
C ILE A 185 17.31 24.58 0.82
N ALA A 186 16.71 24.59 2.02
CA ALA A 186 17.07 25.51 3.09
C ALA A 186 18.52 25.29 3.56
N TYR A 187 18.90 24.03 3.79
CA TYR A 187 20.25 23.68 4.26
C TYR A 187 21.34 23.96 3.23
N ALA A 188 21.10 23.62 1.96
CA ALA A 188 22.07 23.85 0.88
C ALA A 188 22.07 25.30 0.35
N GLU A 189 21.15 26.14 0.83
CA GLU A 189 20.96 27.53 0.41
C GLU A 189 20.76 27.73 -1.11
N VAL A 190 20.21 26.73 -1.80
CA VAL A 190 20.01 26.70 -3.27
C VAL A 190 18.65 27.25 -3.72
N GLY A 191 18.05 28.14 -2.91
CA GLY A 191 16.78 28.79 -3.21
C GLY A 191 16.85 29.72 -4.42
N ASN A 192 15.72 29.87 -5.14
CA ASN A 192 15.64 30.78 -6.29
C ASN A 192 15.65 32.26 -5.85
N GLU A 193 15.39 32.50 -4.57
CA GLU A 193 15.34 33.81 -3.93
C GLU A 193 16.71 34.50 -4.01
N LYS A 194 17.82 33.78 -3.78
CA LYS A 194 19.18 34.33 -3.88
C LYS A 194 19.51 34.82 -5.28
N ILE A 195 19.09 34.08 -6.31
CA ILE A 195 19.30 34.47 -7.72
C ILE A 195 18.53 35.77 -8.02
N LYS A 196 17.29 35.89 -7.53
CA LYS A 196 16.48 37.12 -7.67
C LYS A 196 17.13 38.31 -6.96
N GLU A 197 17.66 38.10 -5.75
CA GLU A 197 18.37 39.15 -5.02
C GLU A 197 19.65 39.60 -5.72
N TRP A 198 20.44 38.67 -6.26
CA TRP A 198 21.65 39.01 -7.02
C TRP A 198 21.31 39.81 -8.28
N ARG A 199 20.25 39.43 -9.00
CA ARG A 199 19.77 40.21 -10.15
C ARG A 199 19.32 41.61 -9.74
N LYS A 200 18.58 41.74 -8.63
CA LYS A 200 18.14 43.04 -8.10
C LYS A 200 19.32 43.94 -7.70
N LYS A 201 20.29 43.39 -6.96
CA LYS A 201 21.51 44.12 -6.53
C LYS A 201 22.38 44.52 -7.72
N ALA A 202 22.53 43.65 -8.72
CA ALA A 202 23.26 43.96 -9.94
C ALA A 202 22.59 45.08 -10.77
N GLY A 203 21.25 45.11 -10.82
CA GLY A 203 20.52 46.20 -11.48
C GLY A 203 20.68 47.55 -10.79
N ILE A 204 20.77 47.58 -9.46
CA ILE A 204 20.97 48.82 -8.69
C ILE A 204 22.41 49.35 -8.81
N LYS A 205 23.40 48.45 -8.97
CA LYS A 205 24.83 48.82 -9.13
C LYS A 205 25.05 49.81 -10.28
N ALA A 206 24.35 49.62 -11.41
CA ALA A 206 24.47 50.49 -12.59
C ALA A 206 24.01 51.94 -12.34
N ILE A 207 23.26 52.20 -11.27
CA ILE A 207 22.71 53.52 -10.93
C ILE A 207 23.54 54.18 -9.81
N MET A 208 24.42 53.44 -9.14
CA MET A 208 25.14 53.93 -7.96
C MET A 208 26.40 54.71 -8.37
N PRO A 209 26.50 56.03 -8.07
CA PRO A 209 27.71 56.78 -8.34
C PRO A 209 28.87 56.28 -7.50
N THR A 210 30.07 56.40 -8.08
CA THR A 210 31.32 56.28 -7.34
C THR A 210 31.78 57.67 -6.91
N PHE A 211 32.04 57.82 -5.62
CA PHE A 211 32.56 59.05 -5.04
C PHE A 211 34.04 58.85 -4.73
N SER A 212 34.88 59.77 -5.18
CA SER A 212 36.28 59.85 -4.80
C SER A 212 36.56 61.23 -4.22
N PHE A 213 37.20 61.25 -3.06
CA PHE A 213 37.62 62.47 -2.38
C PHE A 213 39.15 62.45 -2.29
N GLY A 214 39.79 63.46 -2.88
CA GLY A 214 41.22 63.67 -2.78
C GLY A 214 41.51 64.98 -2.06
N TYR A 215 42.59 64.97 -1.28
CA TYR A 215 43.10 66.13 -0.56
C TYR A 215 44.62 66.15 -0.71
N GLY A 216 45.14 67.21 -1.30
CA GLY A 216 46.57 67.33 -1.57
C GLY A 216 46.99 68.74 -1.95
N SER A 217 48.25 69.05 -1.70
CA SER A 217 48.86 70.31 -2.12
C SER A 217 49.54 70.14 -3.47
N ASN A 218 49.24 71.02 -4.43
CA ASN A 218 49.95 71.05 -5.70
C ASN A 218 51.37 71.61 -5.50
N VAL A 219 52.41 70.85 -5.86
CA VAL A 219 53.80 71.30 -5.79
C VAL A 219 54.25 71.75 -7.17
N TYR A 220 54.52 73.04 -7.32
CA TYR A 220 55.06 73.61 -8.56
C TYR A 220 56.58 73.74 -8.43
N GLY A 221 57.32 73.12 -9.35
CA GLY A 221 58.77 73.18 -9.42
C GLY A 221 59.26 73.92 -10.66
N SER A 222 60.25 74.79 -10.48
CA SER A 222 61.00 75.43 -11.57
C SER A 222 62.24 74.60 -11.92
N SER A 223 62.67 74.60 -13.20
CA SER A 223 63.89 73.91 -13.65
C SER A 223 65.18 74.41 -12.99
N LYS A 224 65.12 75.51 -12.22
CA LYS A 224 66.22 76.07 -11.42
C LYS A 224 66.23 75.63 -9.94
N GLY A 225 65.34 74.73 -9.52
CA GLY A 225 65.38 74.11 -8.19
C GLY A 225 64.60 74.83 -7.08
N GLU A 226 63.78 75.83 -7.42
CA GLU A 226 62.83 76.43 -6.48
C GLU A 226 61.49 75.68 -6.52
N PHE A 227 60.96 75.35 -5.34
CA PHE A 227 59.68 74.66 -5.16
C PHE A 227 58.71 75.57 -4.41
N ALA A 228 57.53 75.80 -4.98
CA ALA A 228 56.43 76.46 -4.32
C ALA A 228 55.33 75.44 -4.03
N VAL A 229 54.95 75.31 -2.76
CA VAL A 229 53.80 74.49 -2.36
C VAL A 229 52.56 75.37 -2.49
N GLY A 230 51.70 75.04 -3.45
CA GLY A 230 50.41 75.68 -3.64
C GLY A 230 49.45 75.39 -2.47
N PRO A 231 48.32 76.14 -2.38
CA PRO A 231 47.30 75.91 -1.37
C PRO A 231 46.81 74.45 -1.35
N ASN A 232 46.30 74.00 -0.21
CA ASN A 232 45.68 72.68 -0.12
C ASN A 232 44.39 72.67 -0.94
N ASP A 233 44.35 71.83 -1.98
CA ASP A 233 43.21 71.67 -2.85
C ASP A 233 42.42 70.42 -2.44
N TRP A 234 41.10 70.53 -2.55
CA TRP A 234 40.15 69.45 -2.30
C TRP A 234 39.47 69.10 -3.62
N ASP A 235 39.52 67.83 -4.02
CA ASP A 235 38.85 67.34 -5.22
C ASP A 235 37.75 66.33 -4.87
N PHE A 236 36.54 66.60 -5.35
CA PHE A 236 35.43 65.65 -5.33
C PHE A 236 35.16 65.19 -6.76
N LYS A 237 35.32 63.90 -7.00
CA LYS A 237 34.96 63.27 -8.27
C LYS A 237 33.75 62.38 -8.06
N VAL A 238 32.71 62.64 -8.86
CA VAL A 238 31.53 61.80 -8.95
C VAL A 238 31.50 61.19 -10.34
N SER A 239 31.61 59.86 -10.39
CA SER A 239 31.64 59.12 -11.66
C SER A 239 30.47 58.14 -11.72
N TRP A 240 29.73 58.18 -12.83
CA TRP A 240 28.68 57.21 -13.16
C TRP A 240 29.10 56.36 -14.35
N ASP A 241 28.98 55.04 -14.21
CA ASP A 241 29.18 54.11 -15.32
C ASP A 241 27.82 53.69 -15.89
N LEU A 242 27.34 54.47 -16.87
CA LEU A 242 26.08 54.20 -17.57
C LEU A 242 26.20 53.08 -18.61
N ALA A 243 27.40 52.57 -18.91
CA ALA A 243 27.58 51.45 -19.84
C ALA A 243 27.10 50.13 -19.20
N ASP A 244 27.27 49.98 -17.89
CA ASP A 244 26.75 48.87 -17.07
C ASP A 244 25.19 48.85 -17.03
N LEU A 245 24.49 49.87 -17.56
CA LEU A 245 23.03 49.92 -17.69
C LEU A 245 22.50 49.11 -18.90
N VAL A 246 23.25 49.08 -20.00
CA VAL A 246 22.87 48.36 -21.23
C VAL A 246 23.49 46.96 -21.26
N TYR A 247 24.73 46.81 -20.79
CA TYR A 247 25.42 45.52 -20.72
C TYR A 247 26.33 45.47 -19.48
N ASN A 248 25.92 44.71 -18.47
CA ASN A 248 26.68 44.55 -17.23
C ASN A 248 27.56 43.30 -17.32
N ASN A 249 28.88 43.45 -17.23
CA ASN A 249 29.82 42.31 -17.26
C ASN A 249 29.58 41.29 -16.14
N ALA A 250 28.90 41.68 -15.05
CA ALA A 250 28.45 40.77 -14.01
C ALA A 250 27.36 39.79 -14.50
N GLN A 251 26.60 40.11 -15.55
CA GLN A 251 25.54 39.23 -16.08
C GLN A 251 26.08 37.86 -16.48
N THR A 252 27.19 37.80 -17.22
CA THR A 252 27.81 36.52 -17.60
C THR A 252 28.20 35.68 -16.38
N SER A 253 28.79 36.32 -15.36
CA SER A 253 29.17 35.63 -14.11
C SER A 253 27.96 35.18 -13.28
N ILE A 254 26.89 35.99 -13.28
CA ILE A 254 25.62 35.71 -12.60
C ILE A 254 24.91 34.56 -13.30
N ASP A 255 24.92 34.52 -14.62
CA ASP A 255 24.28 33.47 -15.42
C ASP A 255 24.99 32.13 -15.22
N VAL A 256 26.33 32.09 -15.27
CA VAL A 256 27.10 30.88 -14.97
C VAL A 256 26.83 30.39 -13.54
N ARG A 257 26.86 31.28 -12.54
CA ARG A 257 26.57 30.91 -11.15
C ARG A 257 25.12 30.46 -10.96
N SER A 258 24.16 31.09 -11.64
CA SER A 258 22.75 30.73 -11.59
C SER A 258 22.52 29.33 -12.16
N LYS A 259 23.18 28.99 -13.28
CA LYS A 259 23.13 27.67 -13.89
C LYS A 259 23.69 26.60 -12.94
N LEU A 260 24.85 26.85 -12.33
CA LEU A 260 25.45 25.94 -11.35
C LEU A 260 24.56 25.74 -10.11
N MET A 261 23.93 26.80 -9.61
CA MET A 261 22.99 26.72 -8.48
C MET A 261 21.73 25.92 -8.82
N VAL A 262 21.18 26.11 -10.03
CA VAL A 262 20.03 25.33 -10.50
C VAL A 262 20.40 23.86 -10.69
N GLN A 263 21.59 23.58 -11.23
CA GLN A 263 22.10 22.21 -11.35
C GLN A 263 22.24 21.55 -9.97
N LEU A 264 22.95 22.20 -9.04
CA LEU A 264 23.10 21.70 -7.67
C LEU A 264 21.74 21.48 -6.98
N ARG A 265 20.79 22.40 -7.17
CA ARG A 265 19.42 22.24 -6.67
C ARG A 265 18.77 20.97 -7.23
N ASN A 266 18.82 20.78 -8.54
CA ASN A 266 18.21 19.61 -9.18
C ASN A 266 18.87 18.31 -8.71
N ASP A 267 20.19 18.30 -8.56
CA ASP A 267 20.94 17.14 -8.09
C ASP A 267 20.58 16.79 -6.64
N ILE A 268 20.54 17.78 -5.75
CA ILE A 268 20.13 17.59 -4.35
C ILE A 268 18.69 17.10 -4.27
N LEU A 269 17.77 17.72 -5.00
CA LEU A 269 16.36 17.32 -4.98
C LEU A 269 16.16 15.91 -5.53
N SER A 270 16.88 15.54 -6.57
CA SER A 270 16.86 14.18 -7.13
C SER A 270 17.36 13.16 -6.10
N GLU A 271 18.50 13.43 -5.47
CA GLU A 271 19.11 12.53 -4.48
C GLU A 271 18.23 12.37 -3.24
N VAL A 272 17.68 13.47 -2.70
CA VAL A 272 16.74 13.44 -1.57
C VAL A 272 15.50 12.64 -1.92
N THR A 273 14.96 12.83 -3.13
CA THR A 273 13.77 12.10 -3.58
C THR A 273 14.07 10.60 -3.70
N ARG A 274 15.23 10.23 -4.27
CA ARG A 274 15.66 8.84 -4.37
C ARG A 274 15.78 8.19 -2.99
N LEU A 275 16.55 8.80 -2.08
CA LEU A 275 16.77 8.28 -0.73
C LEU A 275 15.46 8.18 0.08
N TYR A 276 14.56 9.16 -0.07
CA TYR A 276 13.25 9.15 0.57
C TYR A 276 12.42 7.94 0.15
N PHE A 277 12.33 7.68 -1.16
CA PHE A 277 11.55 6.55 -1.67
C PHE A 277 12.23 5.20 -1.45
N GLU A 278 13.57 5.14 -1.47
CA GLU A 278 14.32 3.95 -1.05
C GLU A 278 13.99 3.58 0.40
N ARG A 279 14.01 4.56 1.31
CA ARG A 279 13.64 4.36 2.71
C ARG A 279 12.19 3.91 2.83
N ARG A 280 11.26 4.58 2.14
CA ARG A 280 9.83 4.25 2.18
C ARG A 280 9.56 2.83 1.68
N LYS A 281 10.24 2.39 0.61
CA LYS A 281 10.11 1.03 0.07
C LYS A 281 10.57 0.00 1.10
N LEU A 282 11.70 0.25 1.77
CA LEU A 282 12.25 -0.64 2.78
C LEU A 282 11.33 -0.76 4.01
N GLN A 283 10.71 0.35 4.43
CA GLN A 283 9.70 0.34 5.50
C GLN A 283 8.47 -0.50 5.14
N ILE A 284 7.97 -0.36 3.91
CA ILE A 284 6.84 -1.15 3.43
C ILE A 284 7.20 -2.64 3.43
N GLU A 285 8.41 -2.99 3.00
CA GLU A 285 8.89 -4.37 2.99
C GLU A 285 8.95 -4.98 4.40
N LEU A 286 9.44 -4.22 5.38
CA LEU A 286 9.46 -4.63 6.79
C LEU A 286 8.06 -4.85 7.37
N LEU A 287 7.08 -4.05 6.97
CA LEU A 287 5.68 -4.19 7.42
C LEU A 287 4.91 -5.30 6.70
N SER A 288 5.31 -5.63 5.46
CA SER A 288 4.58 -6.59 4.62
C SER A 288 4.92 -8.05 4.92
N ILE A 289 6.07 -8.34 5.52
CA ILE A 289 6.52 -9.71 5.81
C ILE A 289 6.39 -9.95 7.32
N VAL A 290 5.40 -10.76 7.70
CA VAL A 290 5.06 -11.06 9.11
C VAL A 290 6.11 -11.95 9.79
N ASP A 291 6.88 -12.74 9.02
CA ASP A 291 7.95 -13.61 9.54
C ASP A 291 9.24 -13.42 8.72
N ILE A 292 10.06 -12.44 9.12
CA ILE A 292 11.42 -12.26 8.59
C ILE A 292 12.38 -12.96 9.57
N PRO A 293 13.31 -13.82 9.10
CA PRO A 293 14.34 -14.37 9.97
C PRO A 293 15.14 -13.23 10.65
N SER A 294 15.53 -13.44 11.91
CA SER A 294 16.08 -12.37 12.77
C SER A 294 17.29 -11.63 12.17
N LYS A 295 18.10 -12.32 11.36
CA LYS A 295 19.26 -11.73 10.67
C LYS A 295 18.85 -10.74 9.59
N ASP A 296 17.93 -11.12 8.71
CA ASP A 296 17.48 -10.27 7.59
C ASP A 296 16.72 -9.03 8.10
N LYS A 297 16.02 -9.17 9.23
CA LYS A 297 15.37 -8.04 9.91
C LYS A 297 16.41 -7.01 10.38
N LEU A 298 17.48 -7.49 11.02
CA LEU A 298 18.56 -6.63 11.52
C LEU A 298 19.29 -5.91 10.38
N GLU A 299 19.59 -6.60 9.28
CA GLU A 299 20.22 -5.98 8.10
C GLU A 299 19.34 -4.86 7.49
N LYS A 300 18.03 -5.10 7.40
CA LYS A 300 17.07 -4.09 6.91
C LYS A 300 16.94 -2.91 7.86
N GLU A 301 16.94 -3.12 9.17
CA GLU A 301 16.94 -2.04 10.16
C GLU A 301 18.22 -1.19 10.09
N LEU A 302 19.39 -1.82 9.93
CA LEU A 302 20.66 -1.11 9.69
C LEU A 302 20.61 -0.28 8.41
N LYS A 303 20.03 -0.83 7.34
CA LYS A 303 19.88 -0.09 6.08
C LYS A 303 18.95 1.12 6.22
N LEU A 304 17.89 0.99 7.01
CA LEU A 304 16.99 2.11 7.32
C LEU A 304 17.72 3.23 8.09
N MET A 305 18.56 2.86 9.05
CA MET A 305 19.42 3.82 9.77
C MET A 305 20.41 4.52 8.83
N GLU A 306 21.04 3.78 7.91
CA GLU A 306 21.95 4.34 6.91
C GLU A 306 21.25 5.37 6.01
N LEU A 307 20.08 5.02 5.47
CA LEU A 307 19.29 5.93 4.62
C LEU A 307 18.84 7.18 5.37
N THR A 308 18.49 7.03 6.66
CA THR A 308 18.14 8.16 7.52
C THR A 308 19.34 9.10 7.73
N ALA A 309 20.53 8.55 7.95
CA ALA A 309 21.77 9.33 8.08
C ALA A 309 22.13 10.06 6.77
N LEU A 310 21.91 9.44 5.61
CA LEU A 310 22.14 10.06 4.31
C LEU A 310 21.15 11.22 4.03
N LEU A 311 19.89 11.07 4.43
CA LEU A 311 18.90 12.15 4.38
C LEU A 311 19.25 13.30 5.33
N ASP A 312 19.71 12.99 6.54
CA ASP A 312 20.17 14.01 7.48
C ASP A 312 21.38 14.78 6.98
N ARG A 313 22.32 14.11 6.30
CA ARG A 313 23.47 14.75 5.64
C ARG A 313 23.03 15.82 4.63
N LEU A 314 21.93 15.59 3.92
CA LEU A 314 21.39 16.52 2.92
C LEU A 314 20.44 17.58 3.50
N THR A 315 19.95 17.38 4.73
CA THR A 315 18.97 18.28 5.39
C THR A 315 19.52 18.97 6.65
N GLY A 316 20.81 18.78 6.98
CA GLY A 316 21.44 19.33 8.18
C GLY A 316 20.89 18.76 9.49
N GLY A 317 20.42 17.50 9.48
CA GLY A 317 19.83 16.84 10.65
C GLY A 317 18.40 17.31 10.99
N SER A 318 17.78 18.12 10.14
CA SER A 318 16.41 18.59 10.36
C SER A 318 15.39 17.46 10.21
N TYR A 319 15.65 16.50 9.33
CA TYR A 319 14.79 15.34 9.11
C TYR A 319 14.64 14.50 10.38
N SER A 320 15.74 14.06 11.00
CA SER A 320 15.70 13.34 12.27
C SER A 320 15.11 14.14 13.43
N ARG A 321 15.24 15.47 13.43
CA ARG A 321 14.63 16.33 14.46
C ARG A 321 13.11 16.28 14.40
N VAL A 322 12.55 16.34 13.19
CA VAL A 322 11.09 16.22 12.97
C VAL A 322 10.63 14.81 13.35
N LEU A 323 11.36 13.76 12.96
CA LEU A 323 11.02 12.38 13.34
C LEU A 323 10.97 12.17 14.87
N LYS A 324 11.84 12.84 15.63
CA LYS A 324 11.85 12.78 17.10
C LYS A 324 10.76 13.62 17.76
N SER A 325 10.21 14.63 17.09
CA SER A 325 9.11 15.43 17.64
C SER A 325 7.75 14.78 17.45
N THR A 326 7.63 13.85 16.50
CA THR A 326 6.37 13.16 16.20
C THR A 326 6.26 11.78 16.87
N ASN A 327 7.36 11.24 17.41
CA ASN A 327 7.36 10.05 18.29
C ASN A 327 7.30 10.45 19.76
#